data_AF-A0A3M1AMH0-F1
#
_entry.id   AF-A0A3M1AMH0-F1
#
_cell.length_a   1.000
_cell.length_b   1.000
_cell.length_c   1.000
_cell.angle_alpha   90.00
_cell.angle_beta   90.00
_cell.angle_gamma   90.00
#
_symmetry.space_group_name_H-M   'P 1'
#
loop_
_entity.id
_entity.type
_entity.pdbx_description
1 polymer ?
#
loop_
_entity_poly.entity_id
_entity_poly.type
_entity_poly.pdbx_seq_one_letter_code
_entity_poly.pdbx_strand_id
1 'polypeptide(L)'
;MHPKNDAQKRPSNRTVYLALVALTVIFSGLLLTGCKSEYEQLVERELASGERHDSLFFGLYLGMTADSFYKHCWKLNKTQKFKQGQFNTSVEYT
;
A
#
# COMPACT_ATOMS: atom_id res chain seq x y z
N MET A 1 39.56 -33.59 -47.18
CA MET A 1 39.18 -32.49 -46.25
C MET A 1 38.14 -31.65 -46.97
N HIS A 2 36.87 -31.82 -46.62
CA HIS A 2 35.74 -31.16 -47.29
C HIS A 2 35.03 -30.31 -46.22
N PRO A 3 34.99 -28.98 -46.36
CA PRO A 3 34.26 -28.15 -45.40
C PRO A 3 32.76 -28.44 -45.58
N LYS A 4 32.10 -28.85 -44.50
CA LYS A 4 30.65 -28.79 -44.43
C LYS A 4 30.30 -27.30 -44.34
N ASN A 5 29.85 -26.75 -45.46
CA ASN A 5 29.21 -25.45 -45.46
C ASN A 5 27.88 -25.64 -44.74
N ASP A 6 27.86 -25.34 -43.44
CA ASP A 6 26.64 -25.22 -42.66
C ASP A 6 25.83 -24.10 -43.31
N ALA A 7 24.85 -24.50 -44.11
CA ALA A 7 23.99 -23.59 -44.85
C ALA A 7 23.27 -22.69 -43.84
N GLN A 8 23.70 -21.44 -43.76
CA GLN A 8 23.06 -20.36 -43.02
C GLN A 8 21.62 -20.19 -43.55
N LYS A 9 20.67 -20.94 -42.98
CA LYS A 9 19.25 -20.91 -43.37
C LYS A 9 18.65 -19.57 -42.94
N ARG A 10 18.46 -18.66 -43.90
CA ARG A 10 17.84 -17.35 -43.65
C ARG A 10 16.42 -17.54 -43.12
N PRO A 11 16.07 -16.96 -41.95
CA PRO A 11 14.72 -17.07 -41.41
C PRO A 11 13.70 -16.37 -42.32
N SER A 12 12.48 -16.90 -42.39
CA SER A 12 11.38 -16.31 -43.15
C SER A 12 10.91 -14.99 -42.52
N ASN A 13 10.49 -14.03 -43.34
CA ASN A 13 9.93 -12.76 -42.89
C ASN A 13 8.76 -12.93 -41.90
N ARG A 14 7.99 -14.03 -42.02
CA ARG A 14 6.94 -14.39 -41.05
C ARG A 14 7.52 -14.73 -39.67
N THR A 15 8.59 -15.52 -39.64
CA THR A 15 9.31 -15.88 -38.41
C THR A 15 9.93 -14.64 -37.76
N VAL A 16 10.51 -13.74 -38.56
CA VAL A 16 11.07 -12.47 -38.09
C VAL A 16 9.97 -11.56 -37.53
N TYR A 17 8.84 -11.42 -38.23
CA TYR A 17 7.72 -10.58 -37.78
C TYR A 17 7.10 -11.09 -36.47
N LEU A 18 6.88 -12.41 -36.38
CA LEU A 18 6.38 -13.03 -35.14
C LEU A 18 7.34 -12.82 -33.97
N ALA A 19 8.66 -12.91 -34.21
CA ALA A 19 9.67 -12.63 -33.19
C ALA A 19 9.67 -11.16 -32.75
N LEU A 20 9.51 -10.21 -33.68
CA LEU A 20 9.40 -8.79 -33.37
C LEU A 20 8.13 -8.47 -32.57
N VAL A 21 6.98 -9.02 -32.95
CA VAL A 21 5.73 -8.85 -32.20
C VAL A 21 5.88 -9.41 -30.78
N ALA A 22 6.43 -10.61 -30.62
CA ALA A 22 6.69 -11.19 -29.30
C ALA A 22 7.63 -10.30 -28.47
N LEU A 23 8.70 -9.77 -29.05
CA LEU A 23 9.63 -8.87 -28.38
C LEU A 23 8.92 -7.58 -27.91
N THR A 24 8.06 -6.99 -28.75
CA THR A 24 7.30 -5.78 -28.39
C THR A 24 6.32 -6.04 -27.25
N VAL A 25 5.62 -7.18 -27.26
CA VAL A 25 4.69 -7.57 -26.19
C VAL A 25 5.43 -7.78 -24.87
N ILE A 26 6.56 -8.49 -24.90
CA ILE A 26 7.40 -8.71 -23.71
C ILE A 26 7.91 -7.36 -23.17
N PHE A 27 8.48 -6.51 -24.01
CA PHE A 27 8.99 -5.20 -23.59
C PHE A 27 7.89 -4.31 -23.00
N SER A 28 6.68 -4.33 -23.59
CA SER A 28 5.54 -3.58 -23.04
C SER A 28 5.09 -4.07 -21.66
N GLY A 29 5.18 -5.38 -21.39
CA GLY A 29 4.82 -5.96 -20.09
C GLY A 29 5.78 -5.58 -18.95
N LEU A 30 7.07 -5.38 -19.27
CA LEU A 30 8.08 -4.96 -18.27
C LEU A 30 7.84 -3.53 -17.75
N LEU A 31 7.11 -2.69 -18.49
CA LEU A 31 6.80 -1.32 -18.06
C LEU A 31 5.71 -1.24 -16.99
N LEU A 32 4.97 -2.33 -16.75
CA LEU A 32 3.86 -2.37 -15.79
C LEU A 32 4.29 -2.77 -14.37
N THR A 33 5.53 -3.20 -14.17
CA THR A 33 6.06 -3.56 -12.85
C THR A 33 6.77 -2.36 -12.21
N GLY A 34 6.00 -1.43 -11.65
CA GLY A 34 6.53 -0.35 -10.82
C GLY A 34 6.98 -0.85 -9.44
N CYS A 35 8.03 -0.25 -8.87
CA CYS A 35 8.40 -0.49 -7.48
C CYS A 35 7.36 0.15 -6.56
N LYS A 36 6.71 -0.66 -5.70
CA LYS A 36 5.90 -0.14 -4.61
C LYS A 36 6.79 0.43 -3.53
N SER A 37 6.43 1.59 -3.00
CA SER A 37 7.07 2.15 -1.81
C SER A 37 6.88 1.24 -0.59
N GLU A 38 7.73 1.38 0.42
CA GLU A 38 7.56 0.67 1.69
C GLU A 38 6.19 0.97 2.32
N TYR A 39 5.70 2.21 2.17
CA TYR A 39 4.39 2.62 2.64
C TYR A 39 3.26 1.86 1.94
N GLU A 40 3.29 1.76 0.61
CA GLU A 40 2.26 1.03 -0.15
C GLU A 40 2.25 -0.47 0.21
N GLN A 41 3.43 -1.06 0.37
CA GLN A 41 3.55 -2.47 0.79
C GLN A 41 2.99 -2.70 2.20
N LEU A 42 3.17 -1.72 3.10
CA LEU A 42 2.57 -1.75 4.44
C LEU A 42 1.05 -1.65 4.35
N VAL A 43 0.53 -0.67 3.60
CA VAL A 43 -0.93 -0.49 3.41
C VAL A 43 -1.57 -1.75 2.84
N GLU A 44 -1.01 -2.35 1.78
CA GLU A 44 -1.55 -3.58 1.20
C GLU A 44 -1.58 -4.74 2.20
N ARG A 45 -0.50 -4.91 2.97
CA ARG A 45 -0.37 -5.96 3.98
C ARG A 45 -1.38 -5.80 5.11
N GLU A 46 -1.48 -4.60 5.67
CA GLU A 46 -2.39 -4.30 6.79
C GLU A 46 -3.85 -4.32 6.34
N LEU A 47 -4.17 -3.94 5.10
CA LEU A 47 -5.53 -4.11 4.57
C LEU A 47 -5.89 -5.58 4.34
N ALA A 48 -4.92 -6.40 3.90
CA ALA A 48 -5.12 -7.83 3.67
C ALA A 48 -5.29 -8.64 4.96
N SER A 49 -4.79 -8.17 6.10
CA SER A 49 -4.98 -8.84 7.40
C SER A 49 -6.45 -8.85 7.83
N GLY A 50 -7.24 -7.85 7.40
CA GLY A 50 -8.63 -7.66 7.82
C GLY A 50 -8.77 -7.25 9.28
N GLU A 51 -7.66 -7.05 10.00
CA GLU A 51 -7.65 -6.61 11.38
C GLU A 51 -7.70 -5.08 11.46
N ARG A 52 -8.53 -4.54 12.37
CA ARG A 52 -8.60 -3.11 12.64
C ARG A 52 -8.00 -2.82 14.01
N HIS A 53 -6.87 -2.11 14.01
CA HIS A 53 -6.25 -1.58 15.22
C HIS A 53 -6.65 -0.12 15.42
N ASP A 54 -7.86 0.13 15.92
CA ASP A 54 -8.36 1.49 16.19
C ASP A 54 -8.27 1.89 17.66
N SER A 55 -8.08 0.94 18.57
CA SER A 55 -8.05 1.20 20.01
C SER A 55 -6.82 2.02 20.42
N LEU A 56 -7.07 3.03 21.25
CA LEU A 56 -6.08 3.90 21.85
C LEU A 56 -6.11 3.77 23.39
N PHE A 57 -5.23 4.50 24.07
CA PHE A 57 -5.20 4.55 25.52
C PHE A 57 -6.50 5.14 26.12
N PHE A 58 -6.72 4.87 27.41
CA PHE A 58 -7.87 5.37 28.17
C PHE A 58 -9.25 5.05 27.57
N GLY A 59 -9.36 4.00 26.73
CA GLY A 59 -10.62 3.60 26.09
C GLY A 59 -11.05 4.51 24.93
N LEU A 60 -10.15 5.36 24.44
CA LEU A 60 -10.34 6.09 23.18
C LEU A 60 -10.12 5.14 22.00
N TYR A 61 -10.67 5.48 20.83
CA TYR A 61 -10.40 4.75 19.59
C TYR A 61 -10.55 5.65 18.37
N LEU A 62 -9.84 5.31 17.29
CA LEU A 62 -9.92 5.99 16.00
C LEU A 62 -11.29 5.75 15.36
N GLY A 63 -11.91 6.83 14.86
CA GLY A 63 -13.27 6.77 14.31
C GLY A 63 -14.39 6.88 15.36
N MET A 64 -14.05 7.13 16.64
CA MET A 64 -15.03 7.49 17.67
C MET A 64 -15.83 8.74 17.23
N THR A 65 -17.14 8.72 17.43
CA THR A 65 -17.98 9.90 17.12
C THR A 65 -17.63 11.05 18.06
N ALA A 66 -17.81 12.28 17.59
CA ALA A 66 -17.56 13.47 18.41
C ALA A 66 -18.33 13.42 19.75
N ASP A 67 -19.61 13.05 19.73
CA ASP A 67 -20.44 12.93 20.95
C ASP A 67 -19.89 11.89 21.94
N SER A 68 -19.52 10.69 21.47
CA SER A 68 -18.90 9.66 22.31
C SER A 68 -17.57 10.13 22.89
N PHE A 69 -16.75 10.79 22.06
CA PHE A 69 -15.47 11.37 22.49
C PHE A 69 -15.67 12.40 23.60
N TYR A 70 -16.57 13.37 23.39
CA TYR A 70 -16.87 14.40 24.38
C TYR A 70 -17.38 13.80 25.69
N LYS A 71 -18.36 12.89 25.64
CA LYS A 71 -18.93 12.25 26.84
C LYS A 71 -17.88 11.45 27.60
N HIS A 72 -17.03 10.72 26.88
CA HIS A 72 -15.97 9.90 27.48
C HIS A 72 -14.91 10.76 28.17
N CYS A 73 -14.39 11.79 27.47
CA CYS A 73 -13.42 12.72 28.03
C CYS A 73 -14.00 13.53 29.19
N TRP A 74 -15.28 13.91 29.15
CA TRP A 74 -15.98 14.58 30.25
C TRP A 74 -16.06 13.70 31.50
N LYS A 75 -16.35 12.40 31.34
CA LYS A 75 -16.33 11.44 32.45
C LYS A 75 -14.92 11.33 33.06
N LEU A 76 -13.89 11.24 32.23
CA LEU A 76 -12.50 11.15 32.69
C LEU A 76 -12.00 12.45 33.36
N ASN A 77 -12.49 13.60 32.90
CA ASN A 77 -12.21 14.89 33.52
C ASN A 77 -12.78 15.00 34.95
N LYS A 78 -13.99 14.50 35.18
CA LYS A 78 -14.57 14.40 36.54
C LYS A 78 -13.72 13.55 37.49
N THR A 79 -13.00 12.57 36.96
CA THR A 79 -12.08 11.72 37.73
C THR A 79 -10.64 12.25 37.78
N GLN A 80 -10.39 13.48 37.31
CA GLN A 80 -9.08 14.13 37.30
C GLN A 80 -8.01 13.38 36.48
N LYS A 81 -8.41 12.50 35.55
CA LYS A 81 -7.48 11.81 34.63
C LYS A 81 -7.12 12.66 33.42
N PHE A 82 -8.06 13.50 33.00
CA PHE A 82 -7.90 14.44 31.90
C PHE A 82 -8.24 15.84 32.37
N LYS A 83 -7.62 16.83 31.74
CA LYS A 83 -8.00 18.24 31.82
C LYS A 83 -8.27 18.77 30.43
N GLN A 84 -9.11 19.80 30.35
CA GLN A 84 -9.39 20.43 29.07
C GLN A 84 -8.21 21.31 28.66
N GLY A 85 -7.79 21.20 27.40
CA GLY A 85 -6.74 22.06 26.85
C GLY A 85 -7.27 23.43 26.44
N GLN A 86 -6.36 24.27 25.96
CA GLN A 86 -6.67 25.66 25.58
C GLN A 86 -7.81 25.72 24.53
N PHE A 87 -8.75 26.65 24.73
CA PHE A 87 -9.92 26.86 23.86
C PHE A 87 -10.89 25.67 23.72
N ASN A 88 -10.83 24.68 24.61
CA ASN A 88 -11.74 23.53 24.61
C ASN A 88 -11.66 22.64 23.36
N THR A 89 -10.58 22.76 22.57
CA THR A 89 -10.37 22.00 21.32
C THR A 89 -9.51 20.75 21.50
N SER A 90 -8.88 20.60 22.67
CA SER A 90 -8.02 19.46 22.98
C SER A 90 -8.26 18.93 24.40
N VAL A 91 -7.78 17.71 24.63
CA VAL A 91 -7.78 17.05 25.93
C VAL A 91 -6.33 16.81 26.32
N GLU A 92 -5.96 17.23 27.52
CA GLU A 92 -4.61 17.05 28.06
C GLU A 92 -4.64 16.00 29.18
N TYR A 93 -3.65 15.11 29.19
CA TYR A 93 -3.43 14.20 30.30
C TYR A 93 -2.80 14.96 31.49
N THR A 94 -3.17 14.57 32.71
CA THR A 94 -2.72 15.21 33.96
C THR A 94 -1.74 14.34 34.71
#